data_AF-A0A550GV96-F1
#
_entry.id   AF-A0A550GV96-F1
#
_cell.length_a   1.000
_cell.length_b   1.000
_cell.length_c   1.000
_cell.angle_alpha   90.00
_cell.angle_beta   90.00
_cell.angle_gamma   90.00
#
_symmetry.space_group_name_H-M   'P 1'
#
loop_
_entity.id
_entity.type
_entity.pdbx_description
1 polymer ?
#
loop_
_entity_poly.entity_id
_entity_poly.type
_entity_poly.pdbx_seq_one_letter_code
_entity_poly.pdbx_strand_id
1 'polypeptide(L)'
;HKIYVKPNMSHPEYLPGVVSCPELISELVGLLRDKNEEVIVGESNGFNYPCHGAFEKTGIEKAVKKAGGIVINLSEDKVVKVNFPNGHSPVKKLFLPKTVLDADATVDMALMKTHEFAIYSGAIKNLFGCVPSNRRIYLHPYLSEVFYRLYTVIRPKLTVMDARVAIEGNGPTKGNPVKMELMLTSNCALATDLVASKIMGLEIEEISYLNYIARKTSLQPDEIEVQGLQVSDVARDFDRPRIDLPVKAQMLIYRHEFLTKMLFCSLDFVKLLQKITVAYRGRPIETS
;
A
#
# COMPACT_ATOMS: atom_id res chain seq x y z
N HIS A 1 25.07 -5.16 -5.62
CA HIS A 1 23.71 -4.62 -5.95
C HIS A 1 23.15 -3.78 -4.81
N LYS A 2 22.34 -2.78 -5.17
CA LYS A 2 21.51 -1.92 -4.32
C LYS A 2 20.06 -2.39 -4.34
N ILE A 3 19.56 -2.82 -3.19
CA ILE A 3 18.19 -3.33 -3.03
C ILE A 3 17.34 -2.30 -2.31
N TYR A 4 16.18 -1.98 -2.87
CA TYR A 4 15.17 -1.17 -2.21
C TYR A 4 14.07 -2.08 -1.63
N VAL A 5 13.69 -1.85 -0.38
CA VAL A 5 12.62 -2.57 0.31
C VAL A 5 11.51 -1.57 0.66
N LYS A 6 10.29 -1.86 0.21
CA LYS A 6 9.10 -1.06 0.52
C LYS A 6 8.33 -1.67 1.70
N PRO A 7 8.44 -1.15 2.93
CA PRO A 7 7.58 -1.58 4.04
C PRO A 7 6.18 -1.02 3.88
N ASN A 8 5.23 -1.44 4.71
CA ASN A 8 3.95 -0.79 4.89
C ASN A 8 3.94 -0.02 6.22
N MET A 9 3.92 1.32 6.16
CA MET A 9 3.85 2.17 7.36
C MET A 9 2.60 3.06 7.32
N SER A 10 1.43 2.42 7.24
CA SER A 10 0.13 3.12 7.15
C SER A 10 -0.34 3.77 8.47
N HIS A 11 0.45 3.65 9.55
CA HIS A 11 0.21 4.22 10.86
C HIS A 11 1.56 4.68 11.47
N PRO A 12 1.61 5.74 12.31
CA PRO A 12 2.86 6.22 12.92
C PRO A 12 3.44 5.28 13.99
N GLU A 13 2.65 4.32 14.48
CA GLU A 13 3.04 3.37 15.52
C GLU A 13 2.83 1.93 15.04
N TYR A 14 3.60 1.00 15.58
CA TYR A 14 3.49 -0.40 15.21
C TYR A 14 2.16 -0.99 15.71
N LEU A 15 1.38 -1.49 14.77
CA LEU A 15 0.12 -2.19 15.00
C LEU A 15 0.15 -3.45 14.12
N PRO A 16 0.04 -4.66 14.69
CA PRO A 16 0.06 -5.91 13.92
C PRO A 16 -0.99 -5.91 12.81
N GLY A 17 -0.59 -6.32 11.61
CA GLY A 17 -1.45 -6.30 10.41
C GLY A 17 -1.68 -4.91 9.82
N VAL A 18 -1.31 -3.81 10.48
CA VAL A 18 -1.43 -2.43 10.00
C VAL A 18 -0.06 -1.83 9.61
N VAL A 19 1.01 -2.17 10.31
CA VAL A 19 2.38 -1.76 10.00
C VAL A 19 3.26 -3.00 9.88
N SER A 20 4.22 -2.98 8.95
CA SER A 20 5.17 -4.07 8.76
C SER A 20 5.91 -4.38 10.07
N CYS A 21 6.00 -5.66 10.41
CA CYS A 21 6.65 -6.14 11.62
C CYS A 21 8.16 -5.81 11.59
N PRO A 22 8.68 -5.08 12.59
CA PRO A 22 10.11 -4.72 12.66
C PRO A 22 11.02 -5.94 12.66
N GLU A 23 10.66 -7.01 13.37
CA GLU A 23 11.43 -8.25 13.45
C GLU A 23 11.54 -8.89 12.06
N LEU A 24 10.41 -9.02 11.35
CA LEU A 24 10.40 -9.59 10.01
C LEU A 24 11.16 -8.73 9.00
N ILE A 25 11.09 -7.40 9.13
CA ILE A 25 11.94 -6.48 8.35
C ILE A 25 13.42 -6.75 8.65
N SER A 26 13.79 -6.92 9.91
CA SER A 26 15.18 -7.21 10.31
C SER A 26 15.70 -8.48 9.64
N GLU A 27 14.93 -9.56 9.69
CA GLU A 27 15.29 -10.84 9.06
C GLU A 27 15.40 -10.71 7.53
N LEU A 28 14.42 -10.07 6.88
CA LEU A 28 14.46 -9.84 5.45
C LEU A 28 15.67 -8.99 5.04
N VAL A 29 15.94 -7.91 5.76
CA VAL A 29 17.10 -7.05 5.51
C VAL A 29 18.39 -7.85 5.70
N GLY A 30 18.52 -8.63 6.77
CA GLY A 30 19.70 -9.47 7.02
C GLY A 30 19.98 -10.44 5.86
N LEU A 31 18.97 -11.20 5.45
CA LEU A 31 19.07 -12.12 4.31
C LEU A 31 19.47 -11.42 3.00
N LEU A 32 18.96 -10.21 2.77
CA LEU A 32 19.33 -9.41 1.60
C LEU A 32 20.74 -8.84 1.74
N ARG A 33 21.17 -8.41 2.93
CA ARG A 33 22.51 -7.87 3.18
C ARG A 33 23.61 -8.92 2.93
N ASP A 34 23.36 -10.20 3.19
CA ASP A 34 24.33 -11.28 2.98
C ASP A 34 24.85 -11.38 1.53
N LYS A 35 24.07 -10.92 0.54
CA LYS A 35 24.38 -11.05 -0.89
C LYS A 35 24.44 -9.72 -1.65
N ASN A 36 24.19 -8.62 -0.98
CA ASN A 36 24.06 -7.32 -1.63
C ASN A 36 24.93 -6.28 -0.93
N GLU A 37 25.27 -5.18 -1.61
CA GLU A 37 26.15 -4.13 -1.07
C GLU A 37 25.38 -3.10 -0.25
N GLU A 38 24.13 -2.83 -0.63
CA GLU A 38 23.25 -1.89 0.04
C GLU A 38 21.82 -2.41 0.08
N VAL A 39 21.16 -2.30 1.23
CA VAL A 39 19.72 -2.57 1.39
C VAL A 39 19.09 -1.35 2.06
N ILE A 40 18.16 -0.72 1.34
CA ILE A 40 17.49 0.51 1.74
C ILE A 40 16.02 0.22 2.00
N VAL A 41 15.54 0.50 3.20
CA VAL A 41 14.11 0.44 3.53
C VAL A 41 13.54 1.85 3.48
N GLY A 42 12.54 2.13 2.63
CA GLY A 42 12.08 3.50 2.46
C GLY A 42 10.58 3.68 2.32
N GLU A 43 10.09 4.79 2.86
CA GLU A 43 8.68 5.20 2.82
C GLU A 43 8.58 6.73 2.73
N SER A 44 7.44 7.23 2.25
CA SER A 44 7.13 8.66 2.23
C SER A 44 6.41 9.12 3.50
N ASN A 45 6.35 10.44 3.72
CA ASN A 45 5.52 11.02 4.77
C ASN A 45 4.08 10.49 4.71
N GLY A 46 3.50 10.23 5.89
CA GLY A 46 2.07 10.01 6.05
C GLY A 46 1.29 11.27 5.69
N PHE A 47 -0.03 11.15 5.53
CA PHE A 47 -0.87 12.33 5.33
C PHE A 47 -0.87 13.24 6.58
N ASN A 48 -0.85 12.63 7.77
CA ASN A 48 -0.94 13.33 9.06
C ASN A 48 0.31 13.16 9.95
N TYR A 49 1.34 12.46 9.50
CA TYR A 49 2.53 12.18 10.32
C TYR A 49 3.82 12.17 9.48
N PRO A 50 4.95 12.63 10.04
CA PRO A 50 6.24 12.59 9.37
C PRO A 50 6.80 11.17 9.30
N CYS A 51 7.51 10.86 8.22
CA CYS A 51 8.08 9.52 7.99
C CYS A 51 9.14 9.16 9.05
N HIS A 52 10.05 10.07 9.37
CA HIS A 52 11.09 9.86 10.39
C HIS A 52 10.51 9.44 11.73
N GLY A 53 9.49 10.16 12.21
CA GLY A 53 8.81 9.82 13.47
C GLY A 53 8.12 8.46 13.43
N ALA A 54 7.55 8.06 12.28
CA ALA A 54 6.98 6.73 12.13
C ALA A 54 8.05 5.63 12.12
N PHE A 55 9.19 5.85 11.46
CA PHE A 55 10.31 4.91 11.44
C PHE A 55 10.87 4.63 12.84
N GLU A 56 10.99 5.68 13.64
CA GLU A 56 11.42 5.59 15.04
C GLU A 56 10.38 4.85 15.90
N LYS A 57 9.14 5.35 15.93
CA LYS A 57 8.06 4.83 16.81
C LYS A 57 7.63 3.41 16.49
N THR A 58 7.69 3.02 15.22
CA THR A 58 7.38 1.64 14.81
C THR A 58 8.50 0.66 15.16
N GLY A 59 9.71 1.16 15.47
CA GLY A 59 10.90 0.32 15.71
C GLY A 59 11.57 -0.19 14.44
N ILE A 60 11.03 0.12 13.25
CA ILE A 60 11.58 -0.33 11.95
C ILE A 60 12.99 0.21 11.76
N GLU A 61 13.26 1.48 12.06
CA GLU A 61 14.60 2.05 11.88
C GLU A 61 15.67 1.30 12.68
N LYS A 62 15.38 0.99 13.95
CA LYS A 62 16.27 0.23 14.81
C LYS A 62 16.49 -1.18 14.25
N ALA A 63 15.43 -1.85 13.81
CA ALA A 63 15.49 -3.20 13.26
C ALA A 63 16.29 -3.27 11.95
N VAL A 64 16.12 -2.30 11.06
CA VAL A 64 16.85 -2.18 9.79
C VAL A 64 18.33 -1.92 10.03
N LYS A 65 18.66 -0.96 10.90
CA LYS A 65 20.05 -0.62 11.24
C LYS A 65 20.79 -1.81 11.88
N LYS A 66 20.11 -2.53 12.78
CA LYS A 66 20.67 -3.74 13.41
C LYS A 66 21.03 -4.82 12.39
N ALA A 67 20.22 -4.97 11.34
CA ALA A 67 20.45 -5.92 10.25
C ALA A 67 21.45 -5.42 9.20
N GLY A 68 22.05 -4.23 9.38
CA GLY A 68 23.05 -3.66 8.45
C GLY A 68 22.45 -2.94 7.23
N GLY A 69 21.15 -2.64 7.24
CA GLY A 69 20.50 -1.79 6.24
C GLY A 69 20.39 -0.33 6.66
N ILE A 70 19.82 0.50 5.78
CA ILE A 70 19.55 1.92 6.04
C ILE A 70 18.07 2.25 5.80
N VAL A 71 17.55 3.28 6.47
CA VAL A 71 16.21 3.81 6.22
C VAL A 71 16.25 5.13 5.45
N ILE A 72 15.22 5.41 4.65
CA ILE A 72 15.09 6.68 3.92
C ILE A 72 13.65 7.23 3.96
N ASN A 73 13.52 8.53 4.19
CA ASN A 73 12.31 9.27 3.92
C ASN A 73 12.26 9.68 2.45
N LEU A 74 11.44 9.01 1.65
CA LEU A 74 11.29 9.27 0.22
C LEU A 74 10.75 10.67 -0.08
N SER A 75 10.06 11.31 0.86
CA SER A 75 9.57 12.69 0.71
C SER A 75 10.68 13.75 0.73
N GLU A 76 11.89 13.37 1.16
CA GLU A 76 13.09 14.22 1.18
C GLU A 76 14.09 13.82 0.08
N ASP A 77 13.79 12.77 -0.69
CA ASP A 77 14.66 12.28 -1.75
C ASP A 77 14.60 13.17 -3.01
N LYS A 78 15.63 13.10 -3.84
CA LYS A 78 15.61 13.68 -5.19
C LYS A 78 14.53 12.96 -6.00
N VAL A 79 13.68 13.74 -6.67
CA VAL A 79 12.61 13.18 -7.50
C VAL A 79 12.93 13.25 -8.99
N VAL A 80 12.59 12.19 -9.72
CA VAL A 80 12.71 12.09 -11.16
C VAL A 80 11.31 12.09 -11.78
N LYS A 81 11.14 12.88 -12.84
CA LYS A 81 9.90 12.91 -13.63
C LYS A 81 9.88 11.73 -14.60
N VAL A 82 9.00 10.77 -14.33
CA VAL A 82 8.75 9.63 -15.21
C VAL A 82 7.56 9.96 -16.11
N ASN A 83 7.76 9.93 -17.44
CA ASN A 83 6.73 10.26 -18.42
C ASN A 83 6.04 9.00 -18.95
N PHE A 84 4.74 9.09 -19.21
CA PHE A 84 3.92 8.05 -19.83
C PHE A 84 3.34 8.59 -21.15
N PRO A 85 4.15 8.66 -22.21
CA PRO A 85 3.76 9.31 -23.47
C PRO A 85 2.66 8.52 -24.22
N ASN A 86 2.55 7.21 -23.99
CA ASN A 86 1.67 6.34 -24.74
C ASN A 86 0.30 6.17 -24.05
N GLY A 87 -0.77 6.57 -24.75
CA GLY A 87 -2.17 6.24 -24.45
C GLY A 87 -3.08 7.44 -24.09
N HIS A 88 -4.39 7.23 -24.19
CA HIS A 88 -5.45 8.18 -23.77
C HIS A 88 -5.57 8.34 -22.23
N SER A 89 -4.57 7.87 -21.47
CA SER A 89 -4.57 7.93 -20.00
C SER A 89 -4.47 9.37 -19.48
N PRO A 90 -5.23 9.74 -18.43
CA PRO A 90 -5.09 11.05 -17.77
C PRO A 90 -3.79 11.19 -16.97
N VAL A 91 -3.14 10.07 -16.59
CA VAL A 91 -1.89 10.08 -15.83
C VAL A 91 -0.71 10.11 -16.79
N LYS A 92 -0.28 11.30 -17.20
CA LYS A 92 0.82 11.50 -18.16
C LYS A 92 2.22 11.43 -17.56
N LYS A 93 2.34 11.60 -16.25
CA LYS A 93 3.62 11.59 -15.54
C LYS A 93 3.44 11.28 -14.06
N LEU A 94 4.48 10.74 -13.46
CA LEU A 94 4.66 10.67 -12.01
C LEU A 94 6.04 11.21 -11.63
N PHE A 95 6.16 11.72 -10.41
CA PHE A 95 7.44 12.11 -9.83
C PHE A 95 7.79 11.05 -8.79
N LEU A 96 8.86 10.30 -9.03
CA LEU A 96 9.25 9.17 -8.20
C LEU A 96 10.64 9.40 -7.60
N PRO A 97 10.93 8.86 -6.41
CA PRO A 97 12.22 9.02 -5.75
C PRO A 97 13.33 8.36 -6.56
N LYS A 98 14.47 9.04 -6.69
CA LYS A 98 15.64 8.54 -7.40
C LYS A 98 16.12 7.23 -6.77
N THR A 99 16.04 7.12 -5.44
CA THR A 99 16.43 5.90 -4.70
C THR A 99 15.65 4.66 -5.15
N VAL A 100 14.36 4.81 -5.46
CA VAL A 100 13.52 3.69 -5.93
C VAL A 100 13.86 3.34 -7.38
N LEU A 101 14.11 4.35 -8.22
CA LEU A 101 14.39 4.14 -9.66
C LEU A 101 15.81 3.64 -9.94
N ASP A 102 16.78 3.99 -9.09
CA ASP A 102 18.18 3.57 -9.21
C ASP A 102 18.44 2.18 -8.61
N ALA A 103 17.49 1.62 -7.87
CA ALA A 103 17.68 0.31 -7.24
C ALA A 103 17.79 -0.80 -8.31
N ASP A 104 18.74 -1.72 -8.12
CA ASP A 104 18.90 -2.88 -9.01
C ASP A 104 17.71 -3.84 -8.91
N ALA A 105 17.10 -3.90 -7.72
CA ALA A 105 15.87 -4.63 -7.47
C ALA A 105 15.05 -3.99 -6.35
N THR A 106 13.73 -4.12 -6.46
CA THR A 106 12.79 -3.76 -5.40
C THR A 106 12.20 -5.01 -4.77
N VAL A 107 12.13 -5.04 -3.44
CA VAL A 107 11.38 -6.00 -2.64
C VAL A 107 10.20 -5.27 -2.00
N ASP A 108 8.98 -5.75 -2.23
CA ASP A 108 7.78 -5.18 -1.62
C ASP A 108 7.38 -6.00 -0.39
N MET A 109 7.30 -5.36 0.77
CA MET A 109 6.87 -5.97 2.02
C MET A 109 5.48 -5.49 2.39
N ALA A 110 4.49 -6.20 1.85
CA ALA A 110 3.09 -5.86 1.93
C ALA A 110 2.39 -6.47 3.15
N LEU A 111 1.17 -6.02 3.40
CA LEU A 111 0.27 -6.56 4.41
C LEU A 111 -1.07 -6.89 3.76
N MET A 112 -1.74 -7.94 4.24
CA MET A 112 -3.06 -8.36 3.76
C MET A 112 -4.17 -7.60 4.51
N LYS A 113 -4.92 -6.73 3.81
CA LYS A 113 -5.94 -5.88 4.44
C LYS A 113 -7.13 -5.65 3.53
N THR A 114 -8.31 -5.46 4.12
CA THR A 114 -9.40 -4.73 3.48
C THR A 114 -9.14 -3.22 3.52
N HIS A 115 -9.88 -2.45 2.71
CA HIS A 115 -9.72 -0.99 2.65
C HIS A 115 -11.05 -0.27 2.34
N GLU A 116 -11.44 0.69 3.18
CA GLU A 116 -12.74 1.42 3.11
C GLU A 116 -13.07 1.97 1.72
N PHE A 117 -12.08 2.48 0.97
CA PHE A 117 -12.29 3.07 -0.36
C PHE A 117 -11.91 2.18 -1.55
N ALA A 118 -11.20 1.07 -1.31
CA ALA A 118 -10.60 0.26 -2.39
C ALA A 118 -10.98 -1.22 -2.30
N ILE A 119 -11.78 -1.59 -1.29
CA ILE A 119 -12.12 -2.96 -0.86
C ILE A 119 -10.92 -3.75 -0.34
N TYR A 120 -9.80 -3.68 -1.03
CA TYR A 120 -8.58 -4.44 -0.78
C TYR A 120 -7.34 -3.53 -0.72
N SER A 121 -6.36 -3.94 0.06
CA SER A 121 -5.02 -3.35 0.11
C SER A 121 -3.99 -4.46 0.27
N GLY A 122 -3.11 -4.56 -0.72
CA GLY A 122 -2.00 -5.52 -0.76
C GLY A 122 -0.74 -4.90 -1.35
N ALA A 123 0.01 -5.70 -2.08
CA ALA A 123 1.34 -5.41 -2.63
C ALA A 123 1.33 -4.23 -3.60
N ILE A 124 0.45 -4.25 -4.61
CA ILE A 124 0.43 -3.18 -5.62
C ILE A 124 0.07 -1.83 -4.99
N LYS A 125 -0.90 -1.83 -4.07
CA LYS A 125 -1.30 -0.61 -3.37
C LYS A 125 -0.23 -0.11 -2.41
N ASN A 126 0.62 -1.01 -1.87
CA ASN A 126 1.74 -0.64 -1.00
C ASN A 126 2.75 0.28 -1.72
N LEU A 127 2.93 0.09 -3.03
CA LEU A 127 3.80 0.92 -3.88
C LEU A 127 3.34 2.39 -3.97
N PHE A 128 2.10 2.70 -3.59
CA PHE A 128 1.64 4.09 -3.53
C PHE A 128 2.42 4.93 -2.51
N GLY A 129 3.01 4.29 -1.50
CA GLY A 129 3.94 4.94 -0.57
C GLY A 129 5.23 5.44 -1.23
N CYS A 130 5.58 4.94 -2.42
CA CYS A 130 6.69 5.47 -3.21
C CYS A 130 6.37 6.80 -3.90
N VAL A 131 5.16 7.36 -3.77
CA VAL A 131 4.83 8.70 -4.27
C VAL A 131 5.18 9.74 -3.20
N PRO A 132 6.25 10.53 -3.38
CA PRO A 132 6.83 11.39 -2.35
C PRO A 132 6.11 12.74 -2.30
N SER A 133 4.79 12.74 -2.09
CA SER A 133 3.98 13.96 -2.09
C SER A 133 2.89 13.97 -1.04
N ASN A 134 2.88 15.02 -0.22
CA ASN A 134 1.79 15.32 0.71
C ASN A 134 0.46 15.62 -0.02
N ARG A 135 0.51 15.89 -1.34
CA ARG A 135 -0.66 16.12 -2.20
C ARG A 135 -1.01 14.91 -3.07
N ARG A 136 -0.55 13.70 -2.71
CA ARG A 136 -0.94 12.44 -3.38
C ARG A 136 -2.46 12.20 -3.37
N ILE A 137 -3.21 12.90 -2.52
CA ILE A 137 -4.68 12.94 -2.56
C ILE A 137 -5.22 13.36 -3.93
N TYR A 138 -4.53 14.22 -4.68
CA TYR A 138 -4.93 14.65 -6.03
C TYR A 138 -4.84 13.55 -7.09
N LEU A 139 -4.20 12.42 -6.77
CA LEU A 139 -4.15 11.25 -7.63
C LEU A 139 -5.36 10.32 -7.44
N HIS A 140 -6.22 10.58 -6.44
CA HIS A 140 -7.35 9.69 -6.10
C HIS A 140 -8.36 9.46 -7.25
N PRO A 141 -8.66 10.44 -8.12
CA PRO A 141 -9.50 10.21 -9.29
C PRO A 141 -8.95 9.18 -10.29
N TYR A 142 -7.66 8.86 -10.19
CA TYR A 142 -6.93 8.07 -11.18
C TYR A 142 -6.21 6.86 -10.57
N LEU A 143 -6.60 6.39 -9.37
CA LEU A 143 -5.84 5.38 -8.62
C LEU A 143 -5.55 4.10 -9.41
N SER A 144 -6.51 3.56 -10.16
CA SER A 144 -6.29 2.33 -10.93
C SER A 144 -5.15 2.49 -11.93
N GLU A 145 -5.11 3.63 -12.64
CA GLU A 145 -4.03 3.94 -13.57
C GLU A 145 -2.73 4.26 -12.83
N VAL A 146 -2.77 4.99 -11.72
CA VAL A 146 -1.58 5.31 -10.93
C VAL A 146 -0.93 4.03 -10.39
N PHE A 147 -1.72 3.11 -9.84
CA PHE A 147 -1.23 1.82 -9.35
C PHE A 147 -0.68 0.97 -10.49
N TYR A 148 -1.32 0.95 -11.66
CA TYR A 148 -0.76 0.31 -12.85
C TYR A 148 0.60 0.89 -13.24
N ARG A 149 0.76 2.22 -13.25
CA ARG A 149 2.04 2.88 -13.56
C ARG A 149 3.11 2.61 -12.52
N LEU A 150 2.76 2.64 -11.24
CA LEU A 150 3.69 2.31 -10.16
C LEU A 150 4.15 0.85 -10.24
N TYR A 151 3.21 -0.08 -10.42
CA TYR A 151 3.50 -1.50 -10.58
C TYR A 151 4.42 -1.76 -11.78
N THR A 152 4.17 -1.13 -12.93
CA THR A 152 4.96 -1.33 -14.15
C THR A 152 6.34 -0.68 -14.09
N VAL A 153 6.48 0.48 -13.43
CA VAL A 153 7.76 1.19 -13.29
C VAL A 153 8.64 0.59 -12.18
N ILE A 154 8.07 0.37 -10.99
CA ILE A 154 8.83 -0.13 -9.82
C ILE A 154 9.08 -1.63 -9.94
N ARG A 155 8.10 -2.38 -10.48
CA ARG A 155 8.15 -3.82 -10.77
C ARG A 155 8.93 -4.63 -9.71
N PRO A 156 8.37 -4.79 -8.50
CA PRO A 156 9.01 -5.58 -7.45
C PRO A 156 9.47 -6.94 -7.98
N LYS A 157 10.72 -7.29 -7.69
CA LYS A 157 11.34 -8.59 -8.04
C LYS A 157 10.95 -9.68 -7.06
N LEU A 158 10.59 -9.28 -5.85
CA LEU A 158 10.06 -10.13 -4.80
C LEU A 158 8.99 -9.34 -4.07
N THR A 159 7.84 -9.96 -3.84
CA THR A 159 6.82 -9.51 -2.91
C THR A 159 6.81 -10.50 -1.76
N VAL A 160 6.82 -9.97 -0.54
CA VAL A 160 6.62 -10.70 0.72
C VAL A 160 5.41 -10.07 1.39
N MET A 161 4.26 -10.74 1.33
CA MET A 161 3.06 -10.30 2.02
C MET A 161 3.00 -10.98 3.39
N ASP A 162 3.20 -10.18 4.44
CA ASP A 162 3.00 -10.62 5.81
C ASP A 162 1.49 -10.63 6.10
N ALA A 163 0.94 -11.84 6.14
CA ALA A 163 -0.45 -12.09 6.45
C ALA A 163 -0.58 -12.84 7.80
N ARG A 164 0.45 -12.86 8.65
CA ARG A 164 0.35 -13.52 9.96
C ARG A 164 -0.80 -12.95 10.78
N VAL A 165 -0.94 -11.62 10.72
CA VAL A 165 -2.12 -10.87 11.11
C VAL A 165 -2.58 -10.04 9.92
N ALA A 166 -3.77 -10.30 9.42
CA ALA A 166 -4.45 -9.52 8.39
C ALA A 166 -5.46 -8.56 9.02
N ILE A 167 -6.06 -7.67 8.23
CA ILE A 167 -7.10 -6.73 8.68
C ILE A 167 -8.36 -6.90 7.83
N GLU A 168 -9.52 -7.11 8.47
CA GLU A 168 -10.84 -7.14 7.84
C GLU A 168 -11.73 -5.95 8.23
N GLY A 169 -12.84 -5.72 7.52
CA GLY A 169 -13.77 -4.62 7.80
C GLY A 169 -13.24 -3.25 7.37
N ASN A 170 -13.28 -2.26 8.26
CA ASN A 170 -12.96 -0.86 7.96
C ASN A 170 -11.44 -0.56 7.96
N GLY A 171 -10.66 -1.36 7.25
CA GLY A 171 -9.25 -1.08 7.01
C GLY A 171 -9.02 0.22 6.21
N PRO A 172 -7.77 0.69 6.08
CA PRO A 172 -6.54 -0.06 6.33
C PRO A 172 -6.03 -0.01 7.77
N THR A 173 -6.61 0.83 8.63
CA THR A 173 -6.17 1.02 10.04
C THR A 173 -7.27 0.75 11.07
N LYS A 174 -8.56 0.90 10.71
CA LYS A 174 -9.71 0.80 11.65
C LYS A 174 -10.49 -0.52 11.52
N GLY A 175 -9.86 -1.51 10.89
CA GLY A 175 -10.45 -2.85 10.74
C GLY A 175 -10.17 -3.75 11.94
N ASN A 176 -10.71 -4.96 11.90
CA ASN A 176 -10.49 -5.99 12.91
C ASN A 176 -9.27 -6.85 12.52
N PRO A 177 -8.35 -7.14 13.45
CA PRO A 177 -7.25 -8.05 13.17
C PRO A 177 -7.74 -9.49 13.03
N VAL A 178 -7.24 -10.18 12.00
CA VAL A 178 -7.52 -11.59 11.72
C VAL A 178 -6.21 -12.35 11.73
N LYS A 179 -6.07 -13.33 12.64
CA LYS A 179 -4.89 -14.19 12.69
C LYS A 179 -5.00 -15.24 11.58
N MET A 180 -4.26 -15.06 10.48
CA MET A 180 -4.22 -16.04 9.38
C MET A 180 -3.00 -16.95 9.47
N GLU A 181 -1.90 -16.49 10.10
CA GLU A 181 -0.64 -17.24 10.20
C GLU A 181 -0.03 -17.61 8.83
N LEU A 182 -0.27 -16.77 7.82
CA LEU A 182 0.20 -16.96 6.46
C LEU A 182 1.33 -16.00 6.10
N MET A 183 2.16 -16.42 5.15
CA MET A 183 3.07 -15.55 4.43
C MET A 183 3.00 -15.92 2.95
N LEU A 184 2.74 -14.94 2.09
CA LEU A 184 2.74 -15.15 0.65
C LEU A 184 4.00 -14.54 0.07
N THR A 185 4.67 -15.25 -0.82
CA THR A 185 5.82 -14.76 -1.54
C THR A 185 5.69 -15.04 -3.03
N SER A 186 6.12 -14.10 -3.85
CA SER A 186 6.11 -14.25 -5.31
C SER A 186 7.06 -13.26 -5.96
N ASN A 187 7.48 -13.54 -7.19
CA ASN A 187 8.13 -12.56 -8.06
C ASN A 187 7.14 -11.70 -8.86
N CYS A 188 5.83 -11.85 -8.60
CA CYS A 188 4.76 -11.11 -9.25
C CYS A 188 3.79 -10.54 -8.20
N ALA A 189 3.84 -9.21 -8.00
CA ALA A 189 2.96 -8.52 -7.06
C ALA A 189 1.48 -8.68 -7.44
N LEU A 190 1.16 -8.71 -8.75
CA LEU A 190 -0.21 -8.94 -9.22
C LEU A 190 -0.70 -10.34 -8.87
N ALA A 191 0.11 -11.37 -9.09
CA ALA A 191 -0.27 -12.74 -8.71
C ALA A 191 -0.46 -12.87 -7.19
N THR A 192 0.41 -12.22 -6.41
CA THR A 192 0.27 -12.17 -4.94
C THR A 192 -1.07 -11.56 -4.54
N ASP A 193 -1.42 -10.41 -5.11
CA ASP A 193 -2.67 -9.71 -4.78
C ASP A 193 -3.92 -10.50 -5.22
N LEU A 194 -3.87 -11.18 -6.37
CA LEU A 194 -4.97 -12.03 -6.86
C LEU A 194 -5.19 -13.28 -5.99
N VAL A 195 -4.10 -13.91 -5.53
CA VAL A 195 -4.19 -15.05 -4.61
C VAL A 195 -4.67 -14.58 -3.24
N ALA A 196 -4.12 -13.48 -2.74
CA ALA A 196 -4.53 -12.90 -1.46
C ALA A 196 -6.00 -12.49 -1.44
N SER A 197 -6.53 -11.89 -2.52
CA SER A 197 -7.95 -11.53 -2.59
C SER A 197 -8.85 -12.76 -2.51
N LYS A 198 -8.49 -13.86 -3.21
CA LYS A 198 -9.21 -15.14 -3.12
C LYS A 198 -9.17 -15.74 -1.71
N ILE A 199 -8.01 -15.69 -1.04
CA ILE A 199 -7.88 -16.13 0.36
C ILE A 199 -8.82 -15.33 1.27
N MET A 200 -9.04 -14.04 0.99
CA MET A 200 -9.95 -13.18 1.75
C MET A 200 -11.43 -13.33 1.36
N GLY A 201 -11.77 -14.21 0.42
CA GLY A 201 -13.13 -14.36 -0.11
C GLY A 201 -13.60 -13.13 -0.92
N LEU A 202 -12.67 -12.37 -1.51
CA LEU A 202 -12.98 -11.19 -2.33
C LEU A 202 -12.92 -11.53 -3.82
N GLU A 203 -13.94 -11.10 -4.55
CA GLU A 203 -13.97 -11.21 -6.01
C GLU A 203 -13.17 -10.08 -6.65
N ILE A 204 -12.48 -10.38 -7.75
CA ILE A 204 -11.64 -9.38 -8.44
C ILE A 204 -12.49 -8.20 -8.94
N GLU A 205 -13.73 -8.44 -9.34
CA GLU A 205 -14.70 -7.44 -9.80
C GLU A 205 -15.00 -6.38 -8.73
N GLU A 206 -14.92 -6.74 -7.45
CA GLU A 206 -15.11 -5.80 -6.33
C GLU A 206 -13.91 -4.83 -6.20
N ILE A 207 -12.73 -5.26 -6.64
CA ILE A 207 -11.46 -4.54 -6.48
C ILE A 207 -11.10 -3.81 -7.77
N SER A 208 -11.68 -2.61 -7.96
CA SER A 208 -11.61 -1.86 -9.22
C SER A 208 -10.19 -1.68 -9.78
N TYR A 209 -9.19 -1.43 -8.93
CA TYR A 209 -7.81 -1.23 -9.40
C TYR A 209 -7.13 -2.54 -9.79
N LEU A 210 -7.42 -3.64 -9.08
CA LEU A 210 -6.79 -4.93 -9.30
C LEU A 210 -7.32 -5.55 -10.60
N ASN A 211 -8.65 -5.49 -10.80
CA ASN A 211 -9.30 -5.85 -12.06
C ASN A 211 -8.76 -5.03 -13.24
N TYR A 212 -8.59 -3.72 -13.06
CA TYR A 212 -8.01 -2.85 -14.09
C TYR A 212 -6.60 -3.30 -14.49
N ILE A 213 -5.74 -3.61 -13.51
CA ILE A 213 -4.36 -4.02 -13.76
C ILE A 213 -4.32 -5.40 -14.42
N ALA A 214 -5.08 -6.37 -13.93
CA ALA A 214 -5.15 -7.72 -14.51
C ALA A 214 -5.54 -7.67 -15.99
N ARG A 215 -6.55 -6.87 -16.35
CA ARG A 215 -6.95 -6.65 -17.75
C ARG A 215 -5.87 -5.97 -18.60
N LYS A 216 -5.07 -5.08 -18.02
CA LYS A 216 -3.99 -4.38 -18.73
C LYS A 216 -2.75 -5.24 -18.95
N THR A 217 -2.50 -6.19 -18.07
CA THR A 217 -1.34 -7.09 -18.14
C THR A 217 -1.68 -8.43 -18.78
N SER A 218 -2.97 -8.69 -19.03
CA SER A 218 -3.52 -9.95 -19.55
C SER A 218 -3.21 -11.18 -18.70
N LEU A 219 -2.83 -11.01 -17.43
CA LEU A 219 -2.54 -12.13 -16.52
C LEU A 219 -3.85 -12.84 -16.19
N GLN A 220 -3.95 -14.11 -16.56
CA GLN A 220 -5.14 -14.91 -16.25
C GLN A 220 -4.97 -15.66 -14.93
N PRO A 221 -6.05 -15.87 -14.14
CA PRO A 221 -5.95 -16.56 -12.85
C PRO A 221 -5.41 -18.00 -12.91
N ASP A 222 -5.58 -18.69 -14.03
CA ASP A 222 -5.09 -20.05 -14.31
C ASP A 222 -3.59 -20.10 -14.65
N GLU A 223 -2.97 -18.96 -14.97
CA GLU A 223 -1.51 -18.84 -15.14
C GLU A 223 -0.76 -18.77 -13.80
N ILE A 224 -1.48 -18.74 -12.67
CA ILE A 224 -0.90 -18.62 -11.33
C ILE A 224 -0.77 -19.99 -10.69
N GLU A 225 0.46 -20.47 -10.55
CA GLU A 225 0.78 -21.68 -9.78
C GLU A 225 0.95 -21.34 -8.28
N VAL A 226 0.14 -21.97 -7.42
CA VAL A 226 0.26 -21.84 -5.96
C VAL A 226 1.04 -23.04 -5.40
N GLN A 227 2.19 -22.74 -4.80
CA GLN A 227 3.04 -23.73 -4.13
C GLN A 227 2.82 -23.67 -2.60
N GLY A 228 2.78 -24.83 -1.96
CA GLY A 228 2.52 -24.96 -0.52
C GLY A 228 1.03 -25.11 -0.20
N LEU A 229 0.55 -24.38 0.82
CA LEU A 229 -0.85 -24.42 1.25
C LEU A 229 -1.77 -23.98 0.11
N GLN A 230 -2.81 -24.76 -0.16
CA GLN A 230 -3.76 -24.42 -1.21
C GLN A 230 -4.72 -23.34 -0.73
N VAL A 231 -5.17 -22.47 -1.65
CA VAL A 231 -6.08 -21.37 -1.33
C VAL A 231 -7.35 -21.88 -0.64
N SER A 232 -7.89 -23.01 -1.09
CA SER A 232 -9.08 -23.64 -0.49
C SER A 232 -8.92 -24.00 0.99
N ASP A 233 -7.69 -24.28 1.44
CA ASP A 233 -7.43 -24.77 2.79
C ASP A 233 -7.29 -23.63 3.80
N VAL A 234 -7.01 -22.43 3.30
CA VAL A 234 -6.71 -21.24 4.11
C VAL A 234 -7.66 -20.07 3.85
N ALA A 235 -8.58 -20.22 2.89
CA ALA A 235 -9.56 -19.20 2.55
C ALA A 235 -10.49 -18.92 3.73
N ARG A 236 -10.81 -17.64 3.89
CA ARG A 236 -11.75 -17.14 4.89
C ARG A 236 -12.49 -15.97 4.29
N ASP A 237 -13.80 -15.94 4.49
CA ASP A 237 -14.61 -14.78 4.14
C ASP A 237 -14.31 -13.63 5.09
N PHE A 238 -13.62 -12.60 4.59
CA PHE A 238 -13.35 -11.40 5.37
C PHE A 238 -14.58 -10.51 5.45
N ASP A 239 -14.75 -9.81 6.57
CA ASP A 239 -15.71 -8.72 6.67
C ASP A 239 -15.37 -7.63 5.64
N ARG A 240 -16.36 -7.25 4.82
CA ARG A 240 -16.20 -6.15 3.86
C ARG A 240 -16.25 -4.81 4.59
N PRO A 241 -15.59 -3.76 4.08
CA PRO A 241 -15.72 -2.43 4.67
C PRO A 241 -17.17 -1.93 4.67
N ARG A 242 -17.57 -1.24 5.74
CA ARG A 242 -18.91 -0.67 5.86
C ARG A 242 -19.01 0.62 5.04
N ILE A 243 -19.72 0.55 3.92
CA ILE A 243 -19.94 1.69 3.03
C ILE A 243 -21.17 2.48 3.49
N ASP A 244 -20.99 3.35 4.48
CA ASP A 244 -22.01 4.28 4.98
C ASP A 244 -22.13 5.56 4.12
N LEU A 245 -23.09 6.44 4.44
CA LEU A 245 -23.36 7.64 3.64
C LEU A 245 -22.12 8.58 3.52
N PRO A 246 -21.37 8.88 4.60
CA PRO A 246 -20.11 9.61 4.50
C PRO A 246 -19.09 8.96 3.55
N VAL A 247 -18.90 7.63 3.63
CA VAL A 247 -17.99 6.91 2.73
C VAL A 247 -18.44 7.05 1.28
N LYS A 248 -19.73 6.87 0.99
CA LYS A 248 -20.27 7.05 -0.37
C LYS A 248 -20.02 8.47 -0.90
N ALA A 249 -20.24 9.49 -0.08
CA ALA A 249 -19.99 10.87 -0.44
C ALA A 249 -18.49 11.12 -0.71
N GLN A 250 -17.61 10.60 0.13
CA GLN A 250 -16.16 10.71 -0.04
C GLN A 250 -15.66 9.97 -1.29
N MET A 251 -16.19 8.77 -1.58
CA MET A 251 -15.92 8.05 -2.82
C MET A 251 -16.36 8.84 -4.06
N LEU A 252 -17.51 9.53 -4.00
CA LEU A 252 -17.96 10.40 -5.08
C LEU A 252 -17.01 11.58 -5.29
N ILE A 253 -16.56 12.22 -4.21
CA ILE A 253 -15.58 13.30 -4.26
C ILE A 253 -14.28 12.81 -4.92
N TYR A 254 -13.79 11.65 -4.51
CA TYR A 254 -12.56 11.06 -5.05
C TYR A 254 -12.65 10.68 -6.53
N ARG A 255 -13.85 10.53 -7.10
CA ARG A 255 -14.05 10.30 -8.54
C ARG A 255 -13.95 11.57 -9.39
N HIS A 256 -14.04 12.76 -8.78
CA HIS A 256 -14.05 14.03 -9.50
C HIS A 256 -12.82 14.87 -9.15
N GLU A 257 -11.99 15.16 -10.16
CA GLU A 257 -10.75 15.94 -9.97
C GLU A 257 -11.02 17.33 -9.37
N PHE A 258 -12.04 18.03 -9.85
CA PHE A 258 -12.42 19.34 -9.33
C PHE A 258 -12.80 19.27 -7.85
N LEU A 259 -13.69 18.35 -7.46
CA LEU A 259 -14.14 18.19 -6.07
C LEU A 259 -12.99 17.76 -5.16
N THR A 260 -12.16 16.81 -5.62
CA THR A 260 -10.98 16.36 -4.85
C THR A 260 -10.04 17.52 -4.57
N LYS A 261 -9.70 18.32 -5.59
CA LYS A 261 -8.83 19.49 -5.40
C LYS A 261 -9.48 20.55 -4.54
N MET A 262 -10.76 20.87 -4.76
CA MET A 262 -11.46 21.91 -4.01
C MET A 262 -11.63 21.57 -2.53
N LEU A 263 -11.95 20.31 -2.19
CA LEU A 263 -12.24 19.91 -0.81
C LEU A 263 -10.99 19.51 -0.01
N PHE A 264 -9.91 19.13 -0.70
CA PHE A 264 -8.65 18.73 -0.07
C PHE A 264 -7.49 19.72 -0.32
N CYS A 265 -7.76 20.93 -0.84
CA CYS A 265 -6.75 21.99 -0.94
C CYS A 265 -6.50 22.73 0.39
N SER A 266 -7.43 22.64 1.35
CA SER A 266 -7.33 23.27 2.66
C SER A 266 -7.59 22.28 3.79
N LEU A 267 -6.74 22.33 4.81
CA LEU A 267 -6.90 21.53 6.04
C LEU A 267 -8.22 21.85 6.77
N ASP A 268 -8.73 23.07 6.65
CA ASP A 268 -9.97 23.47 7.32
C ASP A 268 -11.20 22.79 6.72
N PHE A 269 -11.24 22.65 5.39
CA PHE A 269 -12.29 21.88 4.71
C PHE A 269 -12.23 20.39 5.07
N VAL A 270 -11.02 19.82 5.15
CA VAL A 270 -10.85 18.43 5.58
C VAL A 270 -11.34 18.23 7.02
N LYS A 271 -10.98 19.12 7.95
CA LYS A 271 -11.46 19.09 9.33
C LYS A 271 -12.98 19.26 9.43
N LEU A 272 -13.58 20.10 8.58
CA LEU A 272 -15.03 20.26 8.51
C LEU A 272 -15.73 18.97 8.08
N LEU A 273 -15.26 18.32 7.00
CA LEU A 273 -15.79 17.03 6.54
C LEU A 273 -15.67 15.94 7.62
N GLN A 274 -14.54 15.92 8.34
CA GLN A 274 -14.35 15.01 9.47
C GLN A 274 -15.37 15.26 10.59
N LYS A 275 -15.60 16.52 10.99
CA LYS A 275 -16.61 16.87 12.01
C LYS A 275 -18.02 16.45 11.60
N ILE A 276 -18.40 16.66 10.34
CA ILE A 276 -19.71 16.23 9.81
C ILE A 276 -19.84 14.69 9.89
N THR A 277 -18.77 13.98 9.53
CA THR A 277 -18.74 12.50 9.61
C THR A 277 -18.86 12.00 11.04
N VAL A 278 -18.17 12.65 12.00
CA VAL A 278 -18.28 12.36 13.44
C VAL A 278 -19.71 12.54 13.93
N ALA A 279 -20.33 13.69 13.60
CA ALA A 279 -21.69 14.00 13.99
C ALA A 279 -22.69 12.96 13.45
N TYR A 280 -22.51 12.53 12.20
CA TYR A 280 -23.34 11.48 11.58
C TYR A 280 -23.18 10.11 12.27
N ARG A 281 -21.94 9.72 12.60
CA ARG A 281 -21.65 8.40 13.18
C ARG A 281 -21.96 8.32 14.69
N GLY A 282 -22.22 9.45 15.34
CA GLY A 282 -22.52 9.51 16.78
C GLY A 282 -21.37 9.07 17.69
N ARG A 283 -20.14 8.99 17.16
CA ARG A 283 -18.91 8.63 17.89
C ARG A 283 -17.76 9.52 17.41
N PRO A 284 -16.90 10.03 18.31
CA PRO A 284 -15.69 10.72 17.90
C PRO A 284 -14.84 9.76 17.05
N ILE A 285 -14.34 10.27 15.92
CA ILE A 285 -13.24 9.62 15.22
C ILE A 285 -12.04 9.81 16.14
N GLU A 286 -11.51 8.73 16.72
CA GLU A 286 -10.17 8.77 17.29
C GLU A 286 -9.22 9.23 16.17
N THR A 287 -8.78 10.47 16.27
CA THR A 287 -7.74 11.03 15.42
C THR A 287 -6.42 10.51 15.96
N SER A 288 -5.89 9.48 15.32
CA SER A 288 -4.45 9.16 15.36
C SER A 288 -3.67 10.18 14.55
#